data_AF-A0A6V7V0Y6-F1
#
_entry.id   AF-A0A6V7V0Y6-F1
#
_cell.length_a   1.000
_cell.length_b   1.000
_cell.length_c   1.000
_cell.angle_alpha   90.00
_cell.angle_beta   90.00
_cell.angle_gamma   90.00
#
_symmetry.space_group_name_H-M   'P 1'
#
loop_
_entity.id
_entity.type
_entity.pdbx_description
1 polymer ?
#
loop_
_entity_poly.entity_id
_entity_poly.type
_entity_poly.pdbx_seq_one_letter_code
_entity_poly.pdbx_strand_id
1 'polypeptide(L)'
;MNLLFKNTKQLFFNKNKNLLRFNNLFISSQFKLFSTNNSSNLQKQQNIEIENNKKEKLKQLENCVNFVEISSTATQKYSNYLSIYNQTILDDKNLNKYKNVFINSLFSILQEFYFEGINKKETDNLKIERINSVLDCIEDLSLTKRYSFVGAVLMSDNQAVKFFDFLKINKVELNSNHIEYICRIAISTKNPTIIEPLVDMPDFINRSLPLLAMLYETLALIYGKNEQLDKLEWLWKFILDRKRHRGRDFGHFRFALNRIAHFYRCANARLPRELSTILSRLDNNTLIIKREKEERKL
;
A
#
# COMPACT_ATOMS: atom_id res chain seq x y z
N MET A 1 -18.93 -30.14 -32.95
CA MET A 1 -17.72 -29.60 -32.30
C MET A 1 -18.10 -28.78 -31.07
N ASN A 2 -18.51 -29.42 -29.96
CA ASN A 2 -18.92 -28.69 -28.76
C ASN A 2 -18.77 -29.56 -27.49
N LEU A 3 -17.58 -30.13 -27.27
CA LEU A 3 -17.35 -31.08 -26.15
C LEU A 3 -15.97 -30.96 -25.46
N LEU A 4 -15.13 -29.96 -25.76
CA LEU A 4 -13.79 -29.84 -25.16
C LEU A 4 -13.59 -28.68 -24.17
N PHE A 5 -14.58 -27.81 -23.95
CA PHE A 5 -14.43 -26.66 -23.03
C PHE A 5 -15.07 -26.81 -21.64
N LYS A 6 -15.64 -27.97 -21.29
CA LYS A 6 -16.28 -28.20 -19.98
C LYS A 6 -15.44 -28.96 -18.94
N ASN A 7 -14.35 -29.62 -19.33
CA ASN A 7 -13.61 -30.52 -18.41
C ASN A 7 -12.41 -29.91 -17.67
N THR A 8 -11.98 -28.69 -17.95
CA THR A 8 -10.81 -28.08 -17.25
C THR A 8 -11.18 -27.22 -16.05
N LYS A 9 -12.42 -26.71 -15.95
CA LYS A 9 -12.88 -25.94 -14.78
C LYS A 9 -13.33 -26.80 -13.59
N GLN A 10 -13.64 -28.08 -13.80
CA GLN A 10 -14.15 -28.97 -12.75
C GLN A 10 -13.04 -29.70 -11.98
N LEU A 11 -11.81 -29.77 -12.53
CA LEU A 11 -10.64 -30.36 -11.88
C LEU A 11 -9.92 -29.42 -10.89
N PHE A 12 -10.06 -28.10 -11.03
CA PHE A 12 -9.46 -27.12 -10.12
C PHE A 12 -10.30 -26.82 -8.87
N PHE A 13 -11.62 -27.06 -8.90
CA PHE A 13 -12.50 -26.75 -7.77
C PHE A 13 -12.68 -27.90 -6.76
N ASN A 14 -12.27 -29.12 -7.07
CA ASN A 14 -12.47 -30.29 -6.19
C ASN A 14 -11.26 -30.63 -5.30
N LYS A 15 -10.05 -30.11 -5.58
CA LYS A 15 -8.87 -30.35 -4.73
C LYS A 15 -8.83 -29.50 -3.44
N ASN A 16 -9.49 -28.33 -3.42
CA ASN A 16 -9.40 -27.42 -2.27
C ASN A 16 -10.49 -27.60 -1.19
N LYS A 17 -11.50 -28.46 -1.39
CA LYS A 17 -12.52 -28.74 -0.35
C LYS A 17 -12.17 -29.88 0.59
N ASN A 18 -11.27 -30.79 0.19
CA ASN A 18 -10.88 -31.93 1.03
C ASN A 18 -9.67 -31.63 1.95
N LEU A 19 -8.85 -30.61 1.64
CA LEU A 19 -7.74 -30.20 2.51
C LEU A 19 -8.17 -29.38 3.73
N LEU A 20 -9.34 -28.74 3.69
CA LEU A 20 -9.86 -27.92 4.81
C LEU A 20 -10.67 -28.70 5.86
N ARG A 21 -10.90 -30.00 5.66
CA ARG A 21 -11.59 -30.86 6.65
C ARG A 21 -10.68 -31.81 7.42
N PHE A 22 -9.42 -31.99 7.01
CA PHE A 22 -8.49 -32.91 7.69
C PHE A 22 -7.62 -32.26 8.77
N ASN A 23 -7.43 -30.93 8.75
CA ASN A 23 -6.52 -30.27 9.71
C ASN A 23 -7.18 -29.80 11.03
N ASN A 24 -8.50 -29.89 11.17
CA ASN A 24 -9.21 -29.44 12.39
C ASN A 24 -9.66 -30.57 13.33
N LEU A 25 -9.28 -31.82 13.06
CA LEU A 25 -9.68 -32.98 13.89
C LEU A 25 -8.52 -33.78 14.50
N PHE A 26 -7.27 -33.34 14.32
CA PHE A 26 -6.10 -34.08 14.83
C PHE A 26 -5.28 -33.37 15.92
N ILE A 27 -5.66 -32.14 16.31
CA ILE A 27 -4.85 -31.33 17.26
C ILE A 27 -5.38 -31.39 18.70
N SER A 28 -6.54 -32.00 18.98
CA SER A 28 -7.18 -31.89 20.31
C SER A 28 -7.10 -33.12 21.23
N SER A 29 -6.32 -34.17 20.94
CA SER A 29 -6.40 -35.40 21.77
C SER A 29 -5.11 -36.05 22.24
N GLN A 30 -3.91 -35.56 21.90
CA GLN A 30 -2.69 -36.13 22.48
C GLN A 30 -1.62 -35.07 22.72
N PHE A 31 -1.56 -34.54 23.93
CA PHE A 31 -0.32 -34.16 24.63
C PHE A 31 -0.65 -33.84 26.10
N LYS A 32 -1.19 -34.84 26.81
CA LYS A 32 -1.03 -34.98 28.25
C LYS A 32 -0.25 -36.27 28.45
N LEU A 33 0.82 -36.19 29.24
CA LEU A 33 1.79 -37.25 29.59
C LEU A 33 2.95 -37.40 28.59
N PHE A 34 4.07 -36.74 28.86
CA PHE A 34 5.30 -37.39 29.34
C PHE A 34 6.38 -36.33 29.56
N SER A 35 6.85 -36.27 30.80
CA SER A 35 7.92 -35.39 31.27
C SER A 35 9.29 -35.88 30.80
N THR A 36 10.16 -34.92 30.53
CA THR A 36 11.62 -34.95 30.79
C THR A 36 12.41 -36.13 30.21
N ASN A 37 12.95 -35.96 28.99
CA ASN A 37 14.32 -36.36 28.56
C ASN A 37 14.54 -36.41 27.03
N ASN A 38 13.84 -35.62 26.21
CA ASN A 38 13.98 -35.67 24.73
C ASN A 38 14.16 -34.30 24.02
N SER A 39 14.60 -33.24 24.72
CA SER A 39 14.68 -31.90 24.11
C SER A 39 15.71 -31.77 22.98
N SER A 40 16.74 -32.63 22.93
CA SER A 40 17.79 -32.57 21.90
C SER A 40 17.37 -33.21 20.56
N ASN A 41 16.50 -34.23 20.58
CA ASN A 41 16.02 -34.88 19.36
C ASN A 41 14.84 -34.14 18.72
N LEU A 42 13.97 -33.52 19.53
CA LEU A 42 12.89 -32.66 19.01
C LEU A 42 13.45 -31.41 18.31
N GLN A 43 14.48 -30.78 18.86
CA GLN A 43 15.15 -29.64 18.22
C GLN A 43 15.84 -30.05 16.90
N LYS A 44 16.44 -31.24 16.83
CA LYS A 44 17.03 -31.76 15.58
C LYS A 44 15.97 -32.04 14.53
N GLN A 45 14.83 -32.64 14.90
CA GLN A 45 13.72 -32.89 13.97
C GLN A 45 13.06 -31.59 13.49
N GLN A 46 12.86 -30.61 14.37
CA GLN A 46 12.38 -29.27 13.99
C GLN A 46 13.37 -28.56 13.06
N ASN A 47 14.68 -28.67 13.30
CA ASN A 47 15.68 -28.06 12.42
C ASN A 47 15.73 -28.73 11.04
N ILE A 48 15.54 -30.06 10.95
CA ILE A 48 15.45 -30.78 9.68
C ILE A 48 14.18 -30.39 8.92
N GLU A 49 13.05 -30.24 9.61
CA GLU A 49 11.80 -29.80 9.01
C GLU A 49 11.88 -28.35 8.52
N ILE A 50 12.57 -27.47 9.26
CA ILE A 50 12.89 -26.09 8.85
C ILE A 50 13.81 -26.09 7.63
N GLU A 51 14.85 -26.93 7.59
CA GLU A 51 15.76 -27.04 6.43
C GLU A 51 15.06 -27.60 5.19
N ASN A 52 14.18 -28.59 5.36
CA ASN A 52 13.42 -29.16 4.25
C ASN A 52 12.41 -28.15 3.69
N ASN A 53 11.70 -27.42 4.56
CA ASN A 53 10.85 -26.31 4.15
C ASN A 53 11.65 -25.19 3.46
N LYS A 54 12.86 -24.87 3.93
CA LYS A 54 13.75 -23.91 3.25
C LYS A 54 14.17 -24.39 1.86
N LYS A 55 14.54 -25.66 1.70
CA LYS A 55 14.93 -26.26 0.41
C LYS A 55 13.75 -26.31 -0.57
N GLU A 56 12.56 -26.63 -0.09
CA GLU A 56 11.35 -26.67 -0.92
C GLU A 56 10.92 -25.26 -1.35
N LYS A 57 11.03 -24.27 -0.45
CA LYS A 57 10.87 -22.84 -0.80
C LYS A 57 11.93 -22.34 -1.78
N LEU A 58 13.18 -22.79 -1.65
CA LEU A 58 14.25 -22.45 -2.62
C LEU A 58 13.93 -22.98 -4.01
N LYS A 59 13.43 -24.23 -4.12
CA LYS A 59 12.99 -24.81 -5.38
C LYS A 59 11.78 -24.11 -5.98
N GLN A 60 10.83 -23.68 -5.15
CA GLN A 60 9.69 -22.88 -5.62
C GLN A 60 10.15 -21.50 -6.13
N LEU A 61 11.13 -20.89 -5.47
CA LEU A 61 11.77 -19.64 -5.92
C LEU A 61 12.56 -19.82 -7.23
N GLU A 62 13.33 -20.90 -7.37
CA GLU A 62 14.03 -21.23 -8.62
C GLU A 62 13.05 -21.44 -9.78
N ASN A 63 11.87 -22.03 -9.52
CA ASN A 63 10.83 -22.19 -10.51
C ASN A 63 10.11 -20.87 -10.85
N CYS A 64 9.97 -19.94 -9.91
CA CYS A 64 9.48 -18.58 -10.18
C CYS A 64 10.52 -17.76 -10.97
N VAL A 65 11.82 -17.94 -10.69
CA VAL A 65 12.93 -17.32 -11.43
C VAL A 65 13.03 -17.85 -12.86
N ASN A 66 12.71 -19.12 -13.09
CA ASN A 66 12.67 -19.69 -14.45
C ASN A 66 11.47 -19.21 -15.29
N PHE A 67 10.44 -18.62 -14.68
CA PHE A 67 9.29 -18.07 -15.42
C PHE A 67 9.44 -16.59 -15.77
N VAL A 68 10.47 -15.94 -15.23
CA VAL A 68 10.76 -14.55 -15.53
C VAL A 68 12.26 -14.47 -15.78
N GLU A 69 12.66 -14.47 -17.06
CA GLU A 69 13.99 -14.03 -17.50
C GLU A 69 14.13 -12.53 -17.20
N ILE A 70 14.22 -12.23 -15.91
CA ILE A 70 14.52 -10.92 -15.37
C ILE A 70 16.02 -10.80 -15.45
N SER A 71 16.49 -9.61 -15.81
CA SER A 71 17.90 -9.26 -15.72
C SER A 71 18.49 -9.76 -14.38
N SER A 72 19.64 -10.42 -14.45
CA SER A 72 20.35 -10.98 -13.28
C SER A 72 20.53 -9.96 -12.13
N THR A 73 20.47 -8.67 -12.46
CA THR A 73 20.47 -7.52 -11.57
C THR A 73 19.22 -7.42 -10.69
N ALA A 74 18.02 -7.64 -11.22
CA ALA A 74 16.79 -7.56 -10.43
C ALA A 74 16.57 -8.80 -9.56
N THR A 75 17.02 -9.98 -9.99
CA THR A 75 17.05 -11.20 -9.15
C THR A 75 17.99 -11.04 -7.96
N GLN A 76 19.16 -10.42 -8.16
CA GLN A 76 20.14 -10.18 -7.09
C GLN A 76 19.72 -9.06 -6.13
N LYS A 77 19.01 -8.03 -6.64
CA LYS A 77 18.33 -7.05 -5.78
C LYS A 77 17.28 -7.76 -4.92
N TYR A 78 16.43 -8.61 -5.53
CA TYR A 78 15.36 -9.33 -4.83
C TYR A 78 15.87 -10.25 -3.71
N SER A 79 16.98 -10.97 -3.92
CA SER A 79 17.58 -11.83 -2.88
C SER A 79 18.10 -11.02 -1.68
N ASN A 80 18.72 -9.86 -1.93
CA ASN A 80 19.15 -8.94 -0.88
C ASN A 80 17.94 -8.31 -0.13
N TYR A 81 16.79 -8.21 -0.78
CA TYR A 81 15.57 -7.71 -0.13
C TYR A 81 14.91 -8.74 0.79
N LEU A 82 14.88 -10.01 0.38
CA LEU A 82 14.34 -11.09 1.21
C LEU A 82 15.15 -11.24 2.51
N SER A 83 16.48 -11.01 2.45
CA SER A 83 17.33 -11.04 3.65
C SER A 83 17.05 -9.87 4.60
N ILE A 84 16.80 -8.67 4.08
CA ILE A 84 16.43 -7.49 4.89
C ILE A 84 15.06 -7.71 5.54
N TYR A 85 14.07 -8.19 4.79
CA TYR A 85 12.72 -8.47 5.33
C TYR A 85 12.77 -9.44 6.51
N ASN A 86 13.52 -10.54 6.38
CA ASN A 86 13.67 -11.54 7.44
C ASN A 86 14.43 -11.01 8.67
N GLN A 87 15.35 -10.05 8.52
CA GLN A 87 16.05 -9.42 9.65
C GLN A 87 15.18 -8.42 10.41
N THR A 88 14.16 -7.84 9.78
CA THR A 88 13.37 -6.72 10.34
C THR A 88 12.26 -7.11 11.31
N ILE A 89 12.07 -8.40 11.59
CA ILE A 89 11.06 -8.93 12.53
C ILE A 89 11.44 -8.67 14.01
N LEU A 90 12.64 -8.13 14.32
CA LEU A 90 13.20 -8.14 15.67
C LEU A 90 13.24 -6.80 16.45
N ASP A 91 12.72 -5.66 15.95
CA ASP A 91 12.86 -4.37 16.68
C ASP A 91 11.73 -3.34 16.45
N ASP A 92 10.92 -3.05 17.48
CA ASP A 92 9.66 -2.29 17.38
C ASP A 92 9.80 -0.78 17.04
N LYS A 93 10.86 -0.10 17.51
CA LYS A 93 11.10 1.32 17.17
C LYS A 93 11.65 1.53 15.76
N ASN A 94 12.39 0.55 15.25
CA ASN A 94 12.91 0.57 13.88
C ASN A 94 11.90 0.03 12.86
N LEU A 95 10.82 -0.61 13.32
CA LEU A 95 9.79 -1.23 12.50
C LEU A 95 9.18 -0.25 11.48
N ASN A 96 8.95 1.02 11.85
CA ASN A 96 8.42 2.02 10.90
C ASN A 96 9.45 2.45 9.85
N LYS A 97 10.73 2.57 10.22
CA LYS A 97 11.81 2.86 9.28
C LYS A 97 11.97 1.70 8.29
N TYR A 98 11.96 0.46 8.78
CA TYR A 98 12.03 -0.74 7.95
C TYR A 98 10.80 -0.94 7.07
N LYS A 99 9.59 -0.62 7.56
CA LYS A 99 8.38 -0.61 6.74
C LYS A 99 8.49 0.36 5.57
N ASN A 100 8.99 1.57 5.78
CA ASN A 100 9.16 2.54 4.68
C ASN A 100 10.25 2.10 3.69
N VAL A 101 11.36 1.54 4.19
CA VAL A 101 12.42 0.98 3.34
C VAL A 101 11.87 -0.17 2.50
N PHE A 102 11.12 -1.09 3.10
CA PHE A 102 10.47 -2.19 2.40
C PHE A 102 9.50 -1.69 1.33
N ILE A 103 8.59 -0.78 1.70
CA ILE A 103 7.60 -0.23 0.77
C ILE A 103 8.27 0.47 -0.41
N ASN A 104 9.25 1.33 -0.15
CA ASN A 104 9.98 2.05 -1.19
C ASN A 104 10.73 1.09 -2.12
N SER A 105 11.35 0.07 -1.55
CA SER A 105 12.12 -0.93 -2.28
C SER A 105 11.23 -1.80 -3.16
N LEU A 106 10.17 -2.36 -2.59
CA LEU A 106 9.20 -3.15 -3.34
C LEU A 106 8.59 -2.31 -4.46
N PHE A 107 8.18 -1.08 -4.17
CA PHE A 107 7.67 -0.18 -5.20
C PHE A 107 8.68 0.03 -6.33
N SER A 108 9.96 0.26 -6.02
CA SER A 108 11.02 0.44 -7.02
C SER A 108 11.20 -0.80 -7.89
N ILE A 109 11.17 -2.01 -7.30
CA ILE A 109 11.22 -3.27 -8.05
C ILE A 109 10.02 -3.38 -8.98
N LEU A 110 8.80 -3.13 -8.48
CA LEU A 110 7.60 -3.24 -9.30
C LEU A 110 7.61 -2.22 -10.45
N GLN A 111 8.14 -1.01 -10.23
CA GLN A 111 8.37 -0.04 -11.30
C GLN A 111 9.38 -0.56 -12.33
N GLU A 112 10.50 -1.13 -11.88
CA GLU A 112 11.50 -1.75 -12.77
C GLU A 112 10.81 -2.79 -13.67
N PHE A 113 10.06 -3.74 -13.11
CA PHE A 113 9.33 -4.75 -13.89
C PHE A 113 8.21 -4.19 -14.78
N TYR A 114 7.58 -3.09 -14.37
CA TYR A 114 6.54 -2.44 -15.14
C TYR A 114 7.11 -1.78 -16.41
N PHE A 115 8.27 -1.13 -16.26
CA PHE A 115 8.95 -0.40 -17.33
C PHE A 115 9.95 -1.28 -18.12
N GLU A 116 10.42 -2.38 -17.55
CA GLU A 116 11.32 -3.36 -18.18
C GLU A 116 10.53 -4.15 -19.24
N GLY A 117 10.48 -3.56 -20.43
CA GLY A 117 9.97 -4.17 -21.65
C GLY A 117 10.89 -3.77 -22.80
N ILE A 118 11.74 -4.70 -23.22
CA ILE A 118 12.67 -4.55 -24.35
C ILE A 118 11.93 -4.27 -25.68
N ASN A 119 10.60 -4.45 -25.72
CA ASN A 119 9.78 -4.24 -26.90
C ASN A 119 8.65 -3.23 -26.66
N LYS A 120 8.65 -2.12 -27.40
CA LYS A 120 7.59 -1.08 -27.47
C LYS A 120 6.19 -1.60 -27.87
N LYS A 121 6.02 -2.90 -28.14
CA LYS A 121 4.77 -3.54 -28.57
C LYS A 121 4.05 -4.31 -27.46
N GLU A 122 4.60 -4.33 -26.25
CA GLU A 122 4.02 -5.08 -25.15
C GLU A 122 2.72 -4.44 -24.65
N THR A 123 1.67 -5.24 -24.46
CA THR A 123 0.37 -4.75 -24.02
C THR A 123 0.40 -4.39 -22.53
N ASP A 124 -0.40 -3.41 -22.12
CA ASP A 124 -0.48 -2.98 -20.72
C ASP A 124 -0.87 -4.13 -19.76
N ASN A 125 -1.65 -5.09 -20.25
CA ASN A 125 -2.06 -6.26 -19.47
C ASN A 125 -0.86 -7.13 -19.09
N LEU A 126 0.08 -7.35 -20.02
CA LEU A 126 1.31 -8.12 -19.75
C LEU A 126 2.17 -7.41 -18.69
N LYS A 127 2.24 -6.08 -18.74
CA LYS A 127 2.95 -5.30 -17.71
C LYS A 127 2.35 -5.50 -16.32
N ILE A 128 1.01 -5.49 -16.21
CA ILE A 128 0.30 -5.71 -14.96
C ILE A 128 0.46 -7.16 -14.48
N GLU A 129 0.42 -8.14 -15.38
CA GLU A 129 0.66 -9.56 -15.04
C GLU A 129 2.05 -9.75 -14.44
N ARG A 130 3.11 -9.14 -15.01
CA ARG A 130 4.47 -9.20 -14.44
C ARG A 130 4.55 -8.66 -13.01
N ILE A 131 3.97 -7.48 -12.76
CA ILE A 131 3.90 -6.94 -11.39
C ILE A 131 3.19 -7.93 -10.48
N ASN A 132 2.06 -8.50 -10.91
CA ASN A 132 1.31 -9.46 -10.10
C ASN A 132 2.13 -10.73 -9.80
N SER A 133 2.92 -11.23 -10.75
CA SER A 133 3.81 -12.38 -10.51
C SER A 133 4.86 -12.09 -9.45
N VAL A 134 5.42 -10.87 -9.40
CA VAL A 134 6.32 -10.47 -8.32
C VAL A 134 5.57 -10.43 -6.98
N LEU A 135 4.35 -9.88 -6.96
CA LEU A 135 3.52 -9.82 -5.76
C LEU A 135 3.04 -11.20 -5.28
N ASP A 136 2.90 -12.17 -6.17
CA ASP A 136 2.59 -13.57 -5.86
C ASP A 136 3.74 -14.26 -5.10
N CYS A 137 4.97 -13.78 -5.25
CA CYS A 137 6.14 -14.31 -4.56
C CYS A 137 6.26 -13.81 -3.10
N ILE A 138 5.38 -12.91 -2.65
CA ILE A 138 5.42 -12.34 -1.30
C ILE A 138 4.39 -13.06 -0.43
N GLU A 139 4.88 -13.89 0.49
CA GLU A 139 4.06 -14.57 1.49
C GLU A 139 3.26 -13.56 2.33
N ASP A 140 1.99 -13.90 2.62
CA ASP A 140 1.06 -13.12 3.45
C ASP A 140 0.77 -11.68 2.99
N LEU A 141 1.00 -11.36 1.71
CA LEU A 141 0.60 -10.07 1.16
C LEU A 141 -0.92 -9.99 1.03
N SER A 142 -1.56 -9.24 1.92
CA SER A 142 -3.01 -9.03 1.87
C SER A 142 -3.45 -8.41 0.54
N LEU A 143 -4.67 -8.77 0.10
CA LEU A 143 -5.26 -8.24 -1.14
C LEU A 143 -5.26 -6.71 -1.17
N THR A 144 -5.57 -6.04 -0.05
CA THR A 144 -5.52 -4.57 0.05
C THR A 144 -4.14 -4.01 -0.31
N LYS A 145 -3.06 -4.61 0.22
CA LYS A 145 -1.70 -4.15 -0.09
C LYS A 145 -1.35 -4.41 -1.55
N ARG A 146 -1.74 -5.58 -2.08
CA ARG A 146 -1.55 -5.93 -3.49
C ARG A 146 -2.18 -4.90 -4.44
N TYR A 147 -3.48 -4.63 -4.27
CA TYR A 147 -4.18 -3.64 -5.11
C TYR A 147 -3.59 -2.23 -4.95
N SER A 148 -3.14 -1.89 -3.75
CA SER A 148 -2.49 -0.60 -3.48
C SER A 148 -1.14 -0.47 -4.19
N PHE A 149 -0.32 -1.52 -4.25
CA PHE A 149 0.94 -1.50 -4.99
C PHE A 149 0.72 -1.41 -6.49
N VAL A 150 -0.18 -2.22 -7.05
CA VAL A 150 -0.53 -2.13 -8.48
C VAL A 150 -1.03 -0.74 -8.82
N GLY A 151 -1.93 -0.19 -8.00
CA GLY A 151 -2.44 1.17 -8.16
C GLY A 151 -1.35 2.23 -8.09
N ALA A 152 -0.45 2.14 -7.10
CA ALA A 152 0.64 3.09 -6.97
C ALA A 152 1.54 3.09 -8.21
N VAL A 153 1.87 1.91 -8.76
CA VAL A 153 2.72 1.81 -9.96
C VAL A 153 2.01 2.45 -11.16
N LEU A 154 0.75 2.07 -11.42
CA LEU A 154 -0.03 2.62 -12.54
C LEU A 154 -0.24 4.13 -12.41
N MET A 155 -0.58 4.63 -11.22
CA MET A 155 -0.76 6.07 -11.00
C MET A 155 0.55 6.84 -11.15
N SER A 156 1.69 6.24 -10.75
CA SER A 156 3.00 6.87 -10.94
C SER A 156 3.37 7.09 -12.41
N ASP A 157 2.80 6.29 -13.32
CA ASP A 157 2.92 6.39 -14.78
C ASP A 157 1.75 7.16 -15.43
N ASN A 158 0.99 7.94 -14.65
CA ASN A 158 -0.21 8.65 -15.11
C ASN A 158 -1.31 7.74 -15.72
N GLN A 159 -1.30 6.44 -15.39
CA GLN A 159 -2.28 5.45 -15.85
C GLN A 159 -3.44 5.25 -14.85
N ALA A 160 -3.89 6.32 -14.19
CA ALA A 160 -4.92 6.23 -13.15
C ALA A 160 -6.24 5.61 -13.64
N VAL A 161 -6.66 5.93 -14.87
CA VAL A 161 -7.86 5.32 -15.49
C VAL A 161 -7.73 3.80 -15.59
N LYS A 162 -6.55 3.30 -16.02
CA LYS A 162 -6.28 1.87 -16.10
C LYS A 162 -6.31 1.21 -14.72
N PHE A 163 -5.86 1.90 -13.68
CA PHE A 163 -5.98 1.39 -12.32
C PHE A 163 -7.44 1.20 -11.91
N PHE A 164 -8.30 2.19 -12.18
CA PHE A 164 -9.73 2.05 -11.87
C PHE A 164 -10.41 0.95 -12.71
N ASP A 165 -10.04 0.80 -13.98
CA ASP A 165 -10.50 -0.32 -14.82
C ASP A 165 -10.04 -1.67 -14.27
N PHE A 166 -8.78 -1.77 -13.83
CA PHE A 166 -8.23 -2.96 -13.19
C PHE A 166 -9.01 -3.33 -11.92
N LEU A 167 -9.33 -2.36 -11.07
CA LEU A 167 -10.16 -2.59 -9.87
C LEU A 167 -11.56 -3.09 -10.24
N LYS A 168 -12.18 -2.48 -11.26
CA LYS A 168 -13.51 -2.86 -11.74
C LYS A 168 -13.54 -4.29 -12.28
N ILE A 169 -12.55 -4.68 -13.09
CA ILE A 169 -12.40 -6.05 -13.61
C ILE A 169 -12.29 -7.06 -12.46
N ASN A 170 -11.53 -6.72 -11.42
CA ASN A 170 -11.33 -7.55 -10.24
C ASN A 170 -12.44 -7.44 -9.19
N LYS A 171 -13.48 -6.63 -9.43
CA LYS A 171 -14.61 -6.39 -8.51
C LYS A 171 -14.16 -5.89 -7.13
N VAL A 172 -13.20 -4.96 -7.12
CA VAL A 172 -12.65 -4.36 -5.91
C VAL A 172 -13.06 -2.90 -5.82
N GLU A 173 -13.56 -2.51 -4.64
CA GLU A 173 -13.86 -1.12 -4.32
C GLU A 173 -12.74 -0.51 -3.47
N LEU A 174 -12.35 0.72 -3.80
CA LEU A 174 -11.39 1.48 -3.00
C LEU A 174 -12.03 1.94 -1.70
N ASN A 175 -11.65 1.29 -0.61
CA ASN A 175 -12.02 1.68 0.74
C ASN A 175 -10.88 2.44 1.45
N SER A 176 -11.12 2.86 2.69
CA SER A 176 -10.16 3.60 3.51
C SER A 176 -8.81 2.91 3.66
N ASN A 177 -8.78 1.58 3.77
CA ASN A 177 -7.54 0.83 3.98
C ASN A 177 -6.66 0.84 2.73
N HIS A 178 -7.27 0.82 1.54
CA HIS A 178 -6.52 0.97 0.29
C HIS A 178 -5.93 2.37 0.19
N ILE A 179 -6.74 3.40 0.43
CA ILE A 179 -6.29 4.79 0.37
C ILE A 179 -5.18 5.08 1.38
N GLU A 180 -5.32 4.63 2.62
CA GLU A 180 -4.29 4.77 3.65
C GLU A 180 -2.97 4.11 3.22
N TYR A 181 -3.04 2.91 2.65
CA TYR A 181 -1.84 2.21 2.22
C TYR A 181 -1.20 2.85 0.99
N ILE A 182 -1.98 3.33 0.02
CA ILE A 182 -1.49 4.11 -1.12
C ILE A 182 -0.78 5.38 -0.62
N CYS A 183 -1.37 6.12 0.34
CA CYS A 183 -0.72 7.26 0.97
C CYS A 183 0.63 6.88 1.60
N ARG A 184 0.71 5.72 2.28
CA ARG A 184 1.98 5.23 2.83
C ARG A 184 3.03 4.94 1.75
N ILE A 185 2.63 4.37 0.61
CA ILE A 185 3.52 4.16 -0.53
C ILE A 185 4.04 5.49 -1.06
N ALA A 186 3.16 6.46 -1.28
CA ALA A 186 3.53 7.79 -1.77
C ALA A 186 4.49 8.52 -0.82
N ILE A 187 4.25 8.46 0.50
CA ILE A 187 5.13 9.06 1.51
C ILE A 187 6.51 8.38 1.52
N SER A 188 6.53 7.04 1.46
CA SER A 188 7.77 6.26 1.53
C SER A 188 8.66 6.49 0.32
N THR A 189 8.04 6.66 -0.86
CA THR A 189 8.70 6.90 -2.15
C THR A 189 8.92 8.39 -2.43
N LYS A 190 8.33 9.27 -1.61
CA LYS A 190 8.27 10.73 -1.84
C LYS A 190 7.71 11.10 -3.21
N ASN A 191 6.85 10.26 -3.78
CA ASN A 191 6.32 10.45 -5.12
C ASN A 191 4.87 10.99 -5.08
N PRO A 192 4.65 12.28 -5.41
CA PRO A 192 3.31 12.87 -5.39
C PRO A 192 2.40 12.37 -6.53
N THR A 193 2.97 11.87 -7.65
CA THR A 193 2.17 11.43 -8.81
C THR A 193 1.30 10.22 -8.51
N ILE A 194 1.59 9.50 -7.43
CA ILE A 194 0.74 8.41 -6.90
C ILE A 194 -0.59 8.96 -6.34
N ILE A 195 -0.59 10.19 -5.82
CA ILE A 195 -1.73 10.78 -5.08
C ILE A 195 -2.46 11.83 -5.89
N GLU A 196 -1.76 12.61 -6.74
CA GLU A 196 -2.37 13.63 -7.60
C GLU A 196 -3.63 13.12 -8.34
N PRO A 197 -3.64 11.94 -8.99
CA PRO A 197 -4.81 11.46 -9.71
C PRO A 197 -6.02 11.17 -8.82
N LEU A 198 -5.78 10.75 -7.56
CA LEU A 198 -6.84 10.47 -6.59
C LEU A 198 -7.52 11.76 -6.12
N VAL A 199 -6.77 12.86 -6.08
CA VAL A 199 -7.29 14.19 -5.75
C VAL A 199 -8.03 14.81 -6.94
N ASP A 200 -7.56 14.56 -8.16
CA ASP A 200 -8.17 15.09 -9.38
C ASP A 200 -9.45 14.34 -9.79
N MET A 201 -9.57 13.06 -9.42
CA MET A 201 -10.72 12.21 -9.74
C MET A 201 -11.47 11.74 -8.48
N PRO A 202 -12.00 12.65 -7.64
CA PRO A 202 -12.58 12.31 -6.34
C PRO A 202 -13.84 11.43 -6.45
N ASP A 203 -14.44 11.36 -7.64
CA ASP A 203 -15.64 10.57 -7.93
C ASP A 203 -15.38 9.07 -7.80
N PHE A 204 -14.14 8.64 -8.01
CA PHE A 204 -13.73 7.24 -7.85
C PHE A 204 -13.43 6.84 -6.40
N ILE A 205 -13.46 7.78 -5.44
CA ILE A 205 -13.10 7.57 -4.03
C ILE A 205 -14.27 7.90 -3.09
N ASN A 206 -15.50 7.66 -3.59
CA ASN A 206 -16.75 7.83 -2.84
C ASN A 206 -16.92 9.23 -2.19
N ARG A 207 -16.20 10.26 -2.69
CA ARG A 207 -16.20 11.66 -2.23
C ARG A 207 -16.13 11.87 -0.69
N SER A 208 -15.57 10.90 0.04
CA SER A 208 -15.49 10.94 1.50
C SER A 208 -14.54 12.05 1.95
N LEU A 209 -15.05 13.02 2.72
CA LEU A 209 -14.24 14.17 3.17
C LEU A 209 -13.03 13.77 4.00
N PRO A 210 -13.12 12.84 4.97
CA PRO A 210 -11.95 12.35 5.69
C PRO A 210 -10.88 11.75 4.78
N LEU A 211 -11.27 10.99 3.75
CA LEU A 211 -10.30 10.41 2.81
C LEU A 211 -9.66 11.47 1.93
N LEU A 212 -10.45 12.41 1.41
CA LEU A 212 -9.91 13.55 0.65
C LEU A 212 -8.93 14.37 1.50
N ALA A 213 -9.28 14.66 2.75
CA ALA A 213 -8.40 15.36 3.68
C ALA A 213 -7.08 14.61 3.90
N MET A 214 -7.11 13.28 4.01
CA MET A 214 -5.92 12.44 4.10
C MET A 214 -5.04 12.52 2.84
N LEU A 215 -5.64 12.51 1.64
CA LEU A 215 -4.90 12.68 0.38
C LEU A 215 -4.22 14.04 0.31
N TYR A 216 -4.94 15.12 0.65
CA TYR A 216 -4.37 16.48 0.67
C TYR A 216 -3.27 16.62 1.72
N GLU A 217 -3.45 16.06 2.92
CA GLU A 217 -2.41 16.05 3.96
C GLU A 217 -1.15 15.31 3.47
N THR A 218 -1.34 14.22 2.73
CA THR A 218 -0.26 13.43 2.15
C THR A 218 0.48 14.23 1.08
N LEU A 219 -0.22 14.89 0.15
CA LEU A 219 0.40 15.77 -0.84
C LEU A 219 1.15 16.93 -0.17
N ALA A 220 0.56 17.58 0.84
CA ALA A 220 1.21 18.65 1.58
C ALA A 220 2.52 18.17 2.23
N LEU A 221 2.54 16.95 2.78
CA LEU A 221 3.74 16.34 3.34
C LEU A 221 4.82 16.08 2.27
N ILE A 222 4.44 15.54 1.13
CA ILE A 222 5.39 15.20 0.05
C ILE A 222 5.95 16.48 -0.60
N TYR A 223 5.09 17.40 -1.04
CA TYR A 223 5.53 18.66 -1.64
C TYR A 223 6.40 19.49 -0.70
N GLY A 224 6.03 19.56 0.58
CA GLY A 224 6.81 20.27 1.58
C GLY A 224 8.19 19.67 1.82
N LYS A 225 8.29 18.33 1.89
CA LYS A 225 9.59 17.64 2.00
C LYS A 225 10.45 17.75 0.75
N ASN A 226 9.84 17.98 -0.41
CA ASN A 226 10.51 18.21 -1.68
C ASN A 226 10.74 19.71 -1.97
N GLU A 227 10.44 20.59 -1.00
CA GLU A 227 10.62 22.05 -1.10
C GLU A 227 9.85 22.71 -2.27
N GLN A 228 8.75 22.10 -2.70
CA GLN A 228 7.94 22.57 -3.84
C GLN A 228 6.88 23.57 -3.38
N LEU A 229 7.30 24.81 -3.08
CA LEU A 229 6.39 25.86 -2.58
C LEU A 229 5.26 26.20 -3.57
N ASP A 230 5.51 26.22 -4.88
CA ASP A 230 4.49 26.48 -5.90
C ASP A 230 3.38 25.41 -5.89
N LYS A 231 3.77 24.14 -5.70
CA LYS A 231 2.83 23.01 -5.57
C LYS A 231 2.04 23.11 -4.27
N LEU A 232 2.67 23.55 -3.17
CA LEU A 232 1.95 23.84 -1.93
C LEU A 232 0.97 25.00 -2.11
N GLU A 233 1.33 26.02 -2.88
CA GLU A 233 0.46 27.15 -3.20
C GLU A 233 -0.78 26.70 -3.97
N TRP A 234 -0.55 25.94 -5.04
CA TRP A 234 -1.61 25.32 -5.81
C TRP A 234 -2.52 24.47 -4.91
N LEU A 235 -1.94 23.64 -4.03
CA LEU A 235 -2.68 22.72 -3.18
C LEU A 235 -3.65 23.42 -2.23
N TRP A 236 -3.23 24.47 -1.52
CA TRP A 236 -4.13 25.16 -0.59
C TRP A 236 -5.23 25.93 -1.34
N LYS A 237 -4.92 26.54 -2.50
CA LYS A 237 -5.93 27.17 -3.37
C LYS A 237 -6.96 26.14 -3.85
N PHE A 238 -6.48 24.95 -4.21
CA PHE A 238 -7.31 23.86 -4.67
C PHE A 238 -8.25 23.32 -3.58
N ILE A 239 -7.76 23.15 -2.34
CA ILE A 239 -8.58 22.78 -1.17
C ILE A 239 -9.71 23.80 -0.94
N LEU A 240 -9.44 25.09 -1.20
CA LEU A 240 -10.41 26.16 -0.98
C LEU A 240 -11.36 26.41 -2.15
N ASP A 241 -11.18 25.72 -3.28
CA ASP A 241 -12.07 25.87 -4.42
C ASP A 241 -13.49 25.41 -4.05
N ARG A 242 -14.34 26.42 -3.81
CA ARG A 242 -15.73 26.24 -3.39
C ARG A 242 -16.55 25.50 -4.44
N LYS A 243 -16.14 25.48 -5.72
CA LYS A 243 -16.83 24.70 -6.75
C LYS A 243 -16.66 23.19 -6.52
N ARG A 244 -15.51 22.77 -5.98
CA ARG A 244 -15.22 21.35 -5.67
C ARG A 244 -15.79 20.90 -4.32
N HIS A 245 -15.88 21.82 -3.35
CA HIS A 245 -16.25 21.51 -1.97
C HIS A 245 -17.54 22.19 -1.48
N ARG A 246 -18.48 22.52 -2.39
CA ARG A 246 -19.73 23.26 -2.13
C ARG A 246 -20.38 22.91 -0.78
N GLY A 247 -20.54 23.92 0.08
CA GLY A 247 -21.31 23.82 1.34
C GLY A 247 -20.66 23.05 2.49
N ARG A 248 -19.38 22.67 2.38
CA ARG A 248 -18.73 21.79 3.38
C ARG A 248 -17.87 22.55 4.38
N ASP A 249 -17.89 22.09 5.63
CA ASP A 249 -17.02 22.57 6.70
C ASP A 249 -15.55 22.25 6.38
N PHE A 250 -14.72 23.30 6.31
CA PHE A 250 -13.29 23.19 6.05
C PHE A 250 -12.50 22.56 7.21
N GLY A 251 -13.16 22.30 8.35
CA GLY A 251 -12.55 21.67 9.53
C GLY A 251 -11.79 20.37 9.23
N HIS A 252 -12.27 19.55 8.29
CA HIS A 252 -11.58 18.32 7.90
C HIS A 252 -10.20 18.55 7.27
N PHE A 253 -10.00 19.67 6.58
CA PHE A 253 -8.74 20.00 5.90
C PHE A 253 -7.76 20.75 6.79
N ARG A 254 -8.11 21.01 8.06
CA ARG A 254 -7.28 21.77 8.99
C ARG A 254 -5.85 21.22 9.09
N PHE A 255 -5.69 19.90 9.16
CA PHE A 255 -4.37 19.28 9.26
C PHE A 255 -3.53 19.51 8.01
N ALA A 256 -4.12 19.37 6.82
CA ALA A 256 -3.44 19.66 5.56
C ALA A 256 -3.02 21.14 5.47
N LEU A 257 -3.93 22.08 5.78
CA LEU A 257 -3.65 23.53 5.74
C LEU A 257 -2.57 23.94 6.76
N ASN A 258 -2.63 23.40 7.99
CA ASN A 258 -1.60 23.64 9.00
C ASN A 258 -0.23 23.09 8.57
N ARG A 259 -0.21 21.93 7.90
CA ARG A 259 1.01 21.35 7.38
C ARG A 259 1.61 22.19 6.24
N ILE A 260 0.78 22.70 5.34
CA ILE A 260 1.22 23.65 4.31
C ILE A 260 1.86 24.87 4.98
N ALA A 261 1.20 25.47 5.96
CA ALA A 261 1.75 26.63 6.68
C ALA A 261 3.06 26.33 7.41
N HIS A 262 3.20 25.12 7.97
CA HIS A 262 4.47 24.67 8.57
C HIS A 262 5.61 24.69 7.56
N PHE A 263 5.42 24.17 6.35
CA PHE A 263 6.48 24.15 5.33
C PHE A 263 6.85 25.55 4.81
N TYR A 264 5.89 26.48 4.69
CA TYR A 264 6.22 27.88 4.41
C TYR A 264 7.13 28.48 5.48
N ARG A 265 6.86 28.20 6.77
CA ARG A 265 7.72 28.67 7.87
C ARG A 265 9.10 28.01 7.84
N CYS A 266 9.17 26.70 7.60
CA CYS A 266 10.45 25.99 7.48
C CYS A 266 11.32 26.54 6.34
N ALA A 267 10.69 26.96 5.23
CA ALA A 267 11.39 27.58 4.10
C ALA A 267 11.73 29.07 4.31
N ASN A 268 11.42 29.66 5.49
CA ASN A 268 11.49 31.11 5.73
C ASN A 268 10.71 31.94 4.70
N ALA A 269 9.69 31.35 4.08
CA ALA A 269 8.85 31.98 3.09
C ALA A 269 7.65 32.67 3.75
N ARG A 270 7.18 33.75 3.12
CA ARG A 270 5.99 34.46 3.61
C ARG A 270 4.74 33.62 3.38
N LEU A 271 4.01 33.31 4.46
CA LEU A 271 2.71 32.66 4.35
C LEU A 271 1.70 33.57 3.62
N PRO A 272 0.93 33.06 2.65
CA PRO A 272 -0.12 33.84 1.99
C PRO A 272 -1.15 34.36 3.01
N ARG A 273 -1.54 35.64 2.89
CA ARG A 273 -2.46 36.32 3.82
C ARG A 273 -3.83 35.63 3.91
N GLU A 274 -4.32 35.14 2.78
CA GLU A 274 -5.60 34.43 2.68
C GLU A 274 -5.56 33.12 3.47
N LEU A 275 -4.50 32.33 3.30
CA LEU A 275 -4.27 31.11 4.06
C LEU A 275 -4.15 31.40 5.57
N SER A 276 -3.42 32.46 5.95
CA SER A 276 -3.34 32.89 7.36
C SER A 276 -4.70 33.22 7.95
N THR A 277 -5.53 33.95 7.21
CA THR A 277 -6.88 34.36 7.66
C THR A 277 -7.78 33.14 7.88
N ILE A 278 -7.68 32.14 7.02
CA ILE A 278 -8.48 30.91 7.10
C ILE A 278 -8.06 30.08 8.31
N LEU A 279 -6.76 29.94 8.54
CA LEU A 279 -6.25 29.22 9.73
C LEU A 279 -6.76 29.87 11.02
N SER A 280 -6.70 31.20 11.13
CA SER A 280 -7.25 31.92 12.29
C SER A 280 -8.74 31.68 12.50
N ARG A 281 -9.54 31.60 11.43
CA ARG A 281 -10.98 31.27 11.53
C ARG A 281 -11.23 29.85 12.02
N LEU A 282 -10.44 28.89 11.52
CA LEU A 282 -10.54 27.48 11.94
C LEU A 282 -10.16 27.30 13.42
N ASP A 283 -9.17 28.04 13.90
CA ASP A 283 -8.76 28.01 15.30
C ASP A 283 -9.84 28.60 16.22
N ASN A 284 -10.45 29.72 15.83
CA ASN A 284 -11.53 30.37 16.60
C ASN A 284 -12.81 29.52 16.68
N ASN A 285 -13.21 28.85 15.60
CA ASN A 285 -14.36 27.94 15.61
C ASN A 285 -14.15 26.73 16.55
N THR A 286 -12.90 26.30 16.72
CA THR A 286 -12.58 25.19 17.65
C THR A 286 -12.79 25.58 19.11
N LEU A 287 -12.52 26.84 19.45
CA LEU A 287 -12.69 27.37 20.81
C LEU A 287 -14.17 27.49 21.20
N ILE A 288 -15.02 27.89 20.24
CA ILE A 288 -16.47 28.02 20.45
C ILE A 288 -17.10 26.64 20.71
N ILE A 289 -16.80 25.64 19.88
CA ILE A 289 -17.34 24.27 20.02
C ILE A 289 -16.88 23.61 21.33
N LYS A 290 -15.67 23.91 21.81
CA LYS A 290 -15.18 23.40 23.11
C LYS A 290 -15.99 23.98 24.27
N ARG A 291 -16.23 25.29 24.29
CA ARG A 291 -17.04 25.95 25.33
C ARG A 291 -18.47 25.43 25.36
N GLU A 292 -19.11 25.30 24.20
CA GLU A 292 -20.48 24.77 24.11
C GLU A 292 -20.59 23.30 24.58
N LYS A 293 -19.54 22.48 24.40
CA LYS A 293 -19.52 21.10 24.90
C LYS A 293 -19.25 21.01 26.40
N GLU A 294 -18.53 21.98 26.97
CA GLU A 294 -18.30 22.08 28.41
C GLU A 294 -19.56 22.57 29.13
N GLU A 295 -20.28 23.53 28.54
CA GLU A 295 -21.56 24.03 29.06
C GLU A 295 -22.70 23.00 29.01
N ARG A 296 -22.68 22.04 28.07
CA ARG A 296 -23.67 20.95 27.99
C ARG A 296 -23.38 19.75 28.91
N LYS A 297 -22.25 19.76 29.62
CA LYS A 297 -21.85 18.69 30.56
C LYS A 297 -22.02 19.09 32.03
N LEU A 298 -22.48 20.32 32.28
CA LEU A 298 -22.93 20.84 33.56
C LEU A 298 -24.46 20.79 33.61
#